data_AF-X1P9Y1-F1
#
_entry.id   AF-X1P9Y1-F1
#
_cell.length_a   1.000
_cell.length_b   1.000
_cell.length_c   1.000
_cell.angle_alpha   90.00
_cell.angle_beta   90.00
_cell.angle_gamma   90.00
#
_symmetry.space_group_name_H-M   'P 1'
#
loop_
_entity.id
_entity.type
_entity.pdbx_description
1 polymer ?
#
loop_
_entity_poly.entity_id
_entity_poly.type
_entity_poly.pdbx_seq_one_letter_code
_entity_poly.pdbx_strand_id
1 'polypeptide(L)'
;ALLNAKGDVVPCNIFYDKKDYIYGNIHDNSFYEIWTGARRKEINKKISEAKFCKCGSYFRCRLDVINRHLQRVKYPERNDEFI
;
A
#
# COMPACT_ATOMS: atom_id res chain seq x y z
N ALA A 1 -0.13 -2.29 4.19
CA ALA A 1 0.69 -1.55 3.22
C ALA A 1 0.15 -1.85 1.83
N LEU A 2 0.39 -0.94 0.89
CA LEU A 2 0.09 -1.11 -0.52
C LEU A 2 1.42 -1.28 -1.27
N LEU A 3 1.45 -2.20 -2.23
CA LEU A 3 2.54 -2.36 -3.18
C LEU A 3 2.09 -1.75 -4.51
N ASN A 4 2.81 -0.76 -5.02
CA ASN A 4 2.47 -0.15 -6.29
C ASN A 4 3.09 -0.91 -7.49
N ALA A 5 2.71 -0.53 -8.71
CA ALA A 5 3.22 -1.15 -9.93
C ALA A 5 4.73 -0.94 -10.18
N LYS A 6 5.38 -0.03 -9.44
CA LYS A 6 6.82 0.24 -9.50
C LYS A 6 7.62 -0.60 -8.49
N GLY A 7 6.94 -1.42 -7.68
CA GLY A 7 7.57 -2.21 -6.62
C GLY A 7 7.68 -1.48 -5.28
N ASP A 8 7.18 -0.25 -5.14
CA ASP A 8 7.28 0.49 -3.89
C ASP A 8 6.24 0.02 -2.87
N VAL A 9 6.69 -0.19 -1.64
CA VAL A 9 5.83 -0.49 -0.48
C VAL A 9 5.51 0.82 0.23
N VAL A 10 4.22 1.18 0.26
CA VAL A 10 3.73 2.45 0.85
C VAL A 10 2.68 2.21 1.95
N PRO A 11 2.48 3.16 2.89
CA PRO A 11 1.51 3.03 3.98
C PRO A 11 0.07 2.86 3.49
N CYS A 12 -0.30 3.67 2.51
CA CYS A 12 -1.68 3.86 2.05
C CYS A 12 -1.67 4.43 0.62
N ASN A 13 -2.76 4.26 -0.13
CA ASN A 13 -2.92 4.81 -1.47
C ASN A 13 -2.83 6.34 -1.52
N ILE A 14 -3.15 7.06 -0.44
CA ILE A 14 -3.00 8.52 -0.37
C ILE A 14 -1.55 8.99 -0.52
N PHE A 15 -0.59 8.09 -0.29
CA PHE A 15 0.84 8.36 -0.39
C PHE A 15 1.47 7.78 -1.67
N TYR A 16 0.66 7.36 -2.65
CA TYR A 16 1.11 6.63 -3.84
C TYR A 16 2.29 7.28 -4.57
N ASP A 17 2.26 8.61 -4.76
CA ASP A 17 3.34 9.38 -5.41
C ASP A 17 4.20 10.18 -4.43
N LYS A 18 4.08 9.92 -3.13
CA LYS A 18 4.83 10.65 -2.09
C LYS A 18 6.08 9.88 -1.70
N LYS A 19 7.20 10.15 -2.38
CA LYS A 19 8.51 9.48 -2.17
C LYS A 19 8.96 9.45 -0.71
N ASP A 20 8.67 10.50 0.05
CA ASP A 20 9.00 10.60 1.48
C ASP A 20 8.31 9.56 2.36
N TYR A 21 7.27 8.90 1.85
CA TYR A 21 6.45 7.92 2.57
C TYR A 21 6.65 6.50 2.05
N ILE A 22 7.60 6.27 1.15
CA ILE A 22 7.97 4.93 0.68
C ILE A 22 8.77 4.21 1.77
N TYR A 23 8.31 3.02 2.16
CA TYR A 23 9.02 2.15 3.10
C TYR A 23 10.27 1.51 2.49
N GLY A 24 10.19 1.16 1.21
CA GLY A 24 11.25 0.54 0.42
C GLY A 24 10.68 -0.01 -0.90
N ASN A 25 11.55 -0.56 -1.75
CA ASN A 25 11.17 -1.16 -3.01
C ASN A 25 11.53 -2.66 -3.03
N ILE A 26 10.60 -3.51 -3.48
CA ILE A 26 10.77 -4.97 -3.49
C ILE A 26 11.81 -5.47 -4.48
N HIS A 27 12.26 -4.63 -5.42
CA HIS A 27 13.36 -4.94 -6.32
C HIS A 27 14.73 -4.83 -5.62
N ASP A 28 14.82 -4.03 -4.55
CA ASP A 28 16.06 -3.79 -3.80
C ASP A 28 16.14 -4.61 -2.51
N ASN A 29 15.01 -4.82 -1.83
CA ASN A 29 14.95 -5.52 -0.56
C ASN A 29 13.76 -6.49 -0.51
N SER A 30 13.89 -7.57 0.27
CA SER A 30 12.75 -8.43 0.53
C SER A 30 11.65 -7.68 1.28
N PHE A 31 10.39 -8.07 1.09
CA PHE A 31 9.28 -7.49 1.83
C PHE A 31 9.49 -7.58 3.36
N TYR A 32 10.10 -8.67 3.84
CA TYR A 32 10.40 -8.86 5.26
C TYR A 32 11.35 -7.79 5.80
N GLU A 33 12.44 -7.50 5.08
CA GLU A 33 13.40 -6.45 5.44
C GLU A 33 12.76 -5.06 5.40
N ILE A 34 11.96 -4.77 4.37
CA ILE A 34 11.22 -3.51 4.28
C ILE A 34 10.23 -3.36 5.45
N TRP A 35 9.56 -4.45 5.81
CA TRP A 35 8.51 -4.45 6.84
C TRP A 35 9.06 -4.34 8.26
N THR A 36 10.25 -4.89 8.51
CA THR A 36 10.93 -4.88 9.82
C THR A 36 11.93 -3.73 9.96
N GLY A 37 12.31 -3.09 8.84
CA GLY A 37 13.28 -2.02 8.78
C GLY A 37 12.90 -0.74 9.53
N ALA A 38 13.92 0.06 9.86
CA ALA A 38 13.78 1.32 10.59
C ALA A 38 12.95 2.36 9.81
N ARG A 39 13.09 2.40 8.48
CA ARG A 39 12.38 3.33 7.60
C ARG A 39 10.87 3.30 7.77
N ARG A 40 10.28 2.11 7.91
CA ARG A 40 8.84 1.95 8.19
C ARG A 40 8.45 2.58 9.53
N LYS A 41 9.24 2.37 10.58
CA LYS A 41 8.97 2.93 11.92
C LYS A 41 9.00 4.45 11.88
N GLU A 42 9.99 5.03 11.21
CA GLU A 42 10.12 6.49 11.02
C GLU A 42 8.92 7.09 10.30
N ILE A 43 8.51 6.49 9.17
CA ILE A 43 7.38 6.99 8.39
C ILE A 43 6.07 6.85 9.18
N ASN A 44 5.87 5.73 9.89
CA ASN A 44 4.70 5.57 10.75
C ASN A 44 4.65 6.64 11.86
N LYS A 45 5.79 6.94 12.49
CA LYS A 45 5.89 8.01 13.47
C LYS A 45 5.56 9.37 12.84
N LYS A 46 6.13 9.69 11.68
CA LYS A 46 5.85 10.91 10.90
C LYS A 46 4.36 11.05 10.57
N ILE A 47 3.70 9.98 10.12
CA ILE A 47 2.26 9.98 9.82
C ILE A 47 1.42 10.24 11.07
N SER A 48 1.76 9.56 12.18
CA SER A 48 1.08 9.71 13.47
C SER A 48 1.18 11.15 14.00
N GLU A 49 2.37 11.73 13.93
CA GLU A 49 2.66 13.08 14.45
C GLU A 49 2.09 14.19 13.58
N ALA A 50 2.13 14.03 12.25
CA ALA A 50 1.66 15.03 11.31
C ALA A 50 0.13 15.20 11.31
N LYS A 51 -0.60 14.44 12.16
CA LYS A 51 -2.07 14.44 12.24
C LYS A 51 -2.70 14.41 10.85
N PHE A 52 -2.10 13.65 9.91
CA PHE A 52 -2.58 13.50 8.53
C PHE A 52 -3.98 12.91 8.59
N CYS A 53 -4.97 13.80 8.70
CA CYS A 53 -6.40 13.56 8.70
C CYS A 53 -6.88 12.54 9.76
N LYS A 54 -7.74 12.93 10.71
CA LYS A 54 -9.19 12.78 10.47
C LYS A 54 -9.44 12.00 9.17
N CYS A 55 -9.46 10.68 9.24
CA CYS A 55 -9.88 9.78 8.16
C CYS A 55 -11.36 10.02 7.77
N GLY A 56 -11.89 11.24 7.93
CA GLY A 56 -13.28 11.64 7.87
C GLY A 56 -13.84 11.72 6.46
N SER A 57 -12.99 11.72 5.42
CA SER A 57 -13.43 11.57 4.02
C SER A 57 -13.19 10.15 3.49
N TYR A 58 -12.26 9.40 4.09
CA TYR A 58 -11.97 7.98 3.81
C TYR A 58 -12.40 7.14 5.01
N PHE A 59 -13.69 7.12 5.32
CA PHE A 59 -14.20 6.48 6.55
C PHE A 59 -13.83 4.99 6.69
N ARG A 60 -13.36 4.33 5.62
CA ARG A 60 -12.85 2.96 5.65
C ARG A 60 -11.67 2.80 4.68
N CYS A 61 -10.55 2.26 5.15
CA CYS A 61 -9.51 1.71 4.29
C CYS A 61 -10.14 0.64 3.37
N ARG A 62 -9.99 0.78 2.04
CA ARG A 62 -10.58 -0.15 1.03
C ARG A 62 -9.53 -0.99 0.31
N LEU A 63 -8.39 -1.26 0.96
CA LEU A 63 -7.35 -2.13 0.39
C LEU A 63 -7.87 -3.56 0.12
N ASP A 64 -8.92 -3.97 0.83
CA ASP A 64 -9.62 -5.25 0.62
C ASP A 64 -10.20 -5.38 -0.80
N VAL A 65 -10.72 -4.28 -1.37
CA VAL A 65 -11.36 -4.29 -2.69
C VAL A 65 -10.32 -4.58 -3.77
N ILE A 66 -9.16 -3.93 -3.66
CA ILE A 66 -8.04 -4.12 -4.60
C ILE A 66 -7.56 -5.56 -4.53
N ASN A 67 -7.38 -6.11 -3.33
CA ASN A 67 -6.97 -7.50 -3.16
C ASN A 67 -7.98 -8.49 -3.73
N ARG A 68 -9.29 -8.28 -3.52
CA ARG A 68 -10.33 -9.13 -4.14
C ARG A 68 -10.30 -9.04 -5.66
N HIS A 69 -10.10 -7.85 -6.22
CA HIS A 69 -9.97 -7.67 -7.66
C HIS A 69 -8.76 -8.44 -8.21
N LEU A 70 -7.58 -8.31 -7.57
CA LEU A 70 -6.38 -9.07 -7.95
C LEU A 70 -6.58 -10.58 -7.84
N GLN A 71 -7.36 -11.06 -6.85
CA GLN A 71 -7.73 -12.47 -6.74
C GLN A 71 -8.58 -12.94 -7.91
N ARG A 72 -9.58 -12.16 -8.34
CA ARG A 72 -10.37 -12.48 -9.54
C ARG A 72 -9.53 -12.49 -10.81
N VAL A 73 -8.61 -11.54 -10.97
CA VAL A 73 -7.66 -11.54 -12.10
C VAL A 73 -6.78 -12.79 -12.09
N LYS A 74 -6.32 -13.22 -10.91
CA LYS A 74 -5.47 -14.42 -10.77
C LYS A 74 -6.26 -15.73 -10.94
N TYR A 75 -7.51 -15.75 -10.49
CA TYR A 75 -8.41 -16.90 -10.52
C TYR A 75 -9.74 -16.49 -11.14
N PRO A 76 -9.79 -16.34 -12.48
CA PRO A 76 -10.95 -15.82 -13.16
C PRO A 76 -12.10 -16.82 -13.14
N GLU A 77 -13.31 -16.34 -12.82
CA GLU A 77 -14.52 -17.14 -13.02
C GLU A 77 -14.98 -17.11 -14.47
N ARG A 78 -15.86 -18.04 -14.86
CA ARG A 78 -16.33 -18.19 -16.26
C ARG A 78 -16.92 -16.92 -16.86
N ASN A 79 -17.45 -16.01 -16.04
CA ASN A 79 -18.08 -14.76 -16.48
C ASN A 79 -17.21 -13.52 -16.22
N ASP A 80 -15.94 -13.71 -15.86
CA ASP A 80 -15.03 -12.60 -15.65
C ASP A 80 -14.46 -12.15 -17.00
N GLU A 81 -15.17 -11.25 -17.68
CA GLU A 81 -14.65 -10.53 -18.84
C GLU A 81 -13.74 -9.40 -18.36
N PHE A 82 -12.43 -9.62 -18.39
CA PHE A 82 -11.45 -8.57 -18.13
C PHE A 82 -11.21 -7.80 -19.44
N ILE A 83 -11.71 -6.55 -19.49
CA ILE A 83 -11.50 -5.59 -20.59
C ILE A 83 -10.06 -5.08 -20.58
#